data_AF-A0A7K7A0B0-F1
#
_entry.id   AF-A0A7K7A0B0-F1
#
_cell.length_a   1.000
_cell.length_b   1.000
_cell.length_c   1.000
_cell.angle_alpha   90.00
_cell.angle_beta   90.00
_cell.angle_gamma   90.00
#
_symmetry.space_group_name_H-M   'P 1'
#
loop_
_entity.id
_entity.type
_entity.pdbx_description
1 polymer ?
#
loop_
_entity_poly.entity_id
_entity_poly.type
_entity_poly.pdbx_seq_one_letter_code
_entity_poly.pdbx_strand_id
1 'polypeptide(L)'
;SLAGSLSVDAEALQRGLDGLSFLLAESSKLMISETDFQDSVHVLGFSDELNKLLLQLYLDNRKEIRSVLSELAPTFPSYHNLEWRLDVQLASRSLRQQIKPLVTLKLHLSEDGDQTARVLQTDPSTLLHLIRQLEQALGEMKSNHCRRIVRNMK
;
A
#
# COMPACT_ATOMS: atom_id res chain seq x y z
N SER A 1 -1.07 34.21 -22.57
CA SER A 1 0.34 34.56 -22.36
C SER A 1 0.48 35.34 -21.06
N LEU A 2 0.60 34.64 -19.92
CA LEU A 2 0.71 35.23 -18.58
C LEU A 2 2.19 35.38 -18.12
N ALA A 3 3.15 35.02 -18.97
CA ALA A 3 4.58 35.04 -18.69
C ALA A 3 5.24 36.42 -18.84
N GLY A 4 4.48 37.48 -19.19
CA GLY A 4 5.03 38.81 -19.43
C GLY A 4 5.02 39.76 -18.23
N SER A 5 4.28 39.45 -17.17
CA SER A 5 4.03 40.37 -16.05
C SER A 5 4.66 39.96 -14.72
N LEU A 6 5.37 38.84 -14.67
CA LEU A 6 6.17 38.43 -13.50
C LEU A 6 7.60 38.21 -13.99
N SER A 7 8.50 39.12 -13.61
CA SER A 7 9.95 39.00 -13.77
C SER A 7 10.50 37.93 -12.82
N VAL A 8 9.93 36.73 -12.90
CA VAL A 8 10.32 35.56 -12.12
C VAL A 8 10.90 34.58 -13.12
N ASP A 9 12.14 34.17 -12.86
CA ASP A 9 12.84 33.17 -13.64
C ASP A 9 11.97 31.91 -13.78
N ALA A 10 11.76 31.43 -15.01
CA ALA A 10 10.85 30.32 -15.29
C ALA A 10 11.25 29.06 -14.53
N GLU A 11 12.55 28.88 -14.29
CA GLU A 11 13.10 27.77 -13.52
C GLU A 11 12.77 27.88 -12.02
N ALA A 12 12.79 29.08 -11.45
CA ALA A 12 12.38 29.32 -10.07
C ALA A 12 10.88 29.08 -9.87
N LEU A 13 10.06 29.46 -10.83
CA LEU A 13 8.62 29.20 -10.81
C LEU A 13 8.32 27.71 -10.86
N GLN A 14 8.99 26.97 -11.74
CA GLN A 14 8.80 25.52 -11.88
C GLN A 14 9.20 24.79 -10.60
N ARG A 15 10.35 25.13 -9.99
CA ARG A 15 10.78 24.55 -8.71
C ARG A 15 9.80 24.83 -7.58
N GLY A 16 9.22 26.02 -7.55
CA GLY A 16 8.17 26.37 -6.58
C GLY A 16 6.91 25.51 -6.75
N LEU A 17 6.46 25.35 -8.00
CA LEU A 17 5.32 24.49 -8.32
C LEU A 17 5.57 23.01 -7.99
N ASP A 18 6.75 22.50 -8.32
CA ASP A 18 7.15 21.13 -8.01
C ASP A 18 7.21 20.90 -6.50
N GLY A 19 7.76 21.87 -5.74
CA GLY A 19 7.82 21.82 -4.28
C GLY A 19 6.43 21.82 -3.64
N LEU A 20 5.51 22.66 -4.12
CA LEU A 20 4.12 22.68 -3.64
C LEU A 20 3.36 21.41 -4.02
N SER A 21 3.55 20.91 -5.24
CA SER A 21 2.94 19.66 -5.70
C SER A 21 3.42 18.49 -4.85
N PHE A 22 4.72 18.43 -4.56
CA PHE A 22 5.32 17.43 -3.69
C PHE A 22 4.77 17.54 -2.26
N LEU A 23 4.72 18.74 -1.69
CA LEU A 23 4.21 18.97 -0.34
C LEU A 23 2.76 18.49 -0.21
N LEU A 24 1.89 18.88 -1.14
CA LEU A 24 0.48 18.50 -1.12
C LEU A 24 0.27 17.00 -1.39
N ALA A 25 1.02 16.42 -2.33
CA ALA A 25 0.95 14.99 -2.63
C ALA A 25 1.42 14.15 -1.44
N GLU A 26 2.59 14.46 -0.87
CA GLU A 26 3.14 13.72 0.26
C GLU A 26 2.29 13.90 1.51
N SER A 27 1.75 15.09 1.76
CA SER A 27 0.82 15.33 2.89
C SER A 27 -0.50 14.58 2.75
N SER A 28 -1.02 14.47 1.53
CA SER A 28 -2.27 13.75 1.23
C SER A 28 -2.08 12.23 1.33
N LYS A 29 -0.92 11.75 0.88
CA LYS A 29 -0.48 10.35 1.01
C LYS A 29 -0.30 9.94 2.47
N LEU A 30 0.31 10.79 3.30
CA LEU A 30 0.61 10.48 4.70
C LEU A 30 -0.58 10.71 5.67
N MET A 31 -1.75 11.15 5.19
CA MET A 31 -2.91 11.51 6.04
C MET A 31 -2.56 12.48 7.17
N ILE A 32 -1.69 13.45 6.92
CA ILE A 32 -1.20 14.33 7.98
C ILE A 32 -2.39 15.09 8.61
N SER A 33 -2.41 15.19 9.94
CA SER A 33 -3.48 15.93 10.62
C SER A 33 -3.36 17.42 10.33
N GLU A 34 -4.45 18.18 10.55
CA GLU A 34 -4.45 19.63 10.33
C GLU A 34 -3.35 20.33 11.15
N THR A 35 -3.18 19.90 12.41
CA THR A 35 -2.17 20.42 13.33
C THR A 35 -0.76 20.06 12.88
N ASP A 36 -0.54 18.81 12.50
CA ASP A 36 0.79 18.35 12.05
C ASP A 36 1.19 19.01 10.72
N PHE A 37 0.22 19.31 9.85
CA PHE A 37 0.46 20.03 8.61
C PHE A 37 0.84 21.49 8.88
N GLN A 38 0.09 22.18 9.75
CA GLN A 38 0.43 23.55 10.17
C GLN A 38 1.84 23.63 10.75
N ASP A 39 2.21 22.70 11.64
CA ASP A 39 3.55 22.63 12.23
C ASP A 39 4.63 22.41 11.15
N SER A 40 4.37 21.54 10.17
CA SER A 40 5.29 21.24 9.08
C SER A 40 5.53 22.45 8.15
N VAL A 41 4.46 23.20 7.84
CA VAL A 41 4.56 24.39 6.97
C VAL A 41 5.14 25.58 7.72
N HIS A 42 4.90 25.71 9.04
CA HIS A 42 5.47 26.79 9.85
C HIS A 42 7.01 26.76 9.85
N VAL A 43 7.63 25.57 9.82
CA VAL A 43 9.10 25.41 9.70
C VAL A 43 9.65 25.98 8.38
N LEU A 44 8.84 26.08 7.33
CA LEU A 44 9.26 26.62 6.04
C LEU A 44 9.39 28.16 6.04
N GLY A 45 8.95 28.83 7.11
CA GLY A 45 9.12 30.27 7.29
C GLY A 45 8.25 31.14 6.38
N PHE A 46 7.15 30.59 5.84
CA PHE A 46 6.18 31.36 5.07
C PHE A 46 5.33 32.27 5.97
N SER A 47 4.71 33.29 5.37
CA SER A 47 3.78 34.17 6.07
C SER A 47 2.56 33.41 6.58
N ASP A 48 1.96 33.88 7.69
CA ASP A 48 0.79 33.25 8.29
C ASP A 48 -0.43 33.20 7.35
N GLU A 49 -0.54 34.16 6.44
CA GLU A 49 -1.59 34.19 5.41
C GLU A 49 -1.40 33.05 4.39
N LEU A 50 -0.15 32.83 3.94
CA LEU A 50 0.17 31.73 3.03
C LEU A 50 0.01 30.37 3.72
N ASN A 51 0.37 30.25 4.99
CA ASN A 51 0.18 29.03 5.78
C ASN A 51 -1.29 28.64 5.86
N LYS A 52 -2.18 29.62 6.12
CA LYS A 52 -3.63 29.41 6.12
C LYS A 52 -4.16 29.00 4.74
N LEU A 53 -3.67 29.63 3.68
CA LEU A 53 -4.07 29.29 2.31
C LEU A 53 -3.63 27.88 1.92
N LEU A 54 -2.40 27.49 2.25
CA LEU A 54 -1.87 26.14 1.99
C LEU A 54 -2.65 25.07 2.75
N LEU A 55 -3.03 25.36 3.99
CA LEU A 55 -3.88 24.47 4.77
C LEU A 55 -5.25 24.29 4.12
N GLN A 56 -5.86 25.37 3.68
CA GLN A 56 -7.16 25.31 3.01
C GLN A 56 -7.07 24.49 1.71
N LEU A 57 -6.05 24.75 0.88
CA LEU A 57 -5.77 23.97 -0.33
C LEU A 57 -5.55 22.49 -0.03
N TYR A 58 -4.87 22.16 1.06
CA TYR A 58 -4.71 20.77 1.50
C TYR A 58 -6.05 20.14 1.85
N LEU A 59 -6.87 20.79 2.68
CA LEU A 59 -8.15 20.25 3.15
C LEU A 59 -9.15 20.05 2.00
N ASP A 60 -9.17 20.98 1.05
CA ASP A 60 -10.06 20.96 -0.11
C ASP A 60 -9.65 19.86 -1.11
N ASN A 61 -8.34 19.74 -1.40
CA ASN A 61 -7.86 18.87 -2.49
C ASN A 61 -7.36 17.50 -2.05
N ARG A 62 -7.11 17.23 -0.75
CA ARG A 62 -6.52 15.96 -0.27
C ARG A 62 -7.28 14.71 -0.72
N LYS A 63 -8.60 14.80 -0.89
CA LYS A 63 -9.44 13.67 -1.33
C LYS A 63 -9.21 13.36 -2.80
N GLU A 64 -9.14 14.39 -3.64
CA GLU A 64 -8.90 14.26 -5.08
C GLU A 64 -7.48 13.77 -5.35
N ILE A 65 -6.48 14.41 -4.72
CA ILE A 65 -5.07 14.00 -4.81
C ILE A 65 -4.93 12.52 -4.42
N ARG A 66 -5.63 12.07 -3.37
CA ARG A 66 -5.62 10.67 -2.98
C ARG A 66 -6.26 9.75 -4.02
N SER A 67 -7.39 10.14 -4.62
CA SER A 67 -8.02 9.35 -5.68
C SER A 67 -7.02 9.09 -6.80
N VAL A 68 -6.36 10.14 -7.28
CA VAL A 68 -5.33 10.06 -8.32
C VAL A 68 -4.15 9.20 -7.86
N LEU A 69 -3.64 9.41 -6.64
CA LEU A 69 -2.56 8.59 -6.09
C LEU A 69 -2.96 7.11 -5.96
N SER A 70 -4.22 6.82 -5.66
CA SER A 70 -4.73 5.44 -5.55
C SER A 70 -4.90 4.77 -6.91
N GLU A 71 -5.25 5.52 -7.95
CA GLU A 71 -5.27 5.04 -9.34
C GLU A 71 -3.86 4.73 -9.86
N LEU A 72 -2.86 5.47 -9.39
CA LEU A 72 -1.44 5.26 -9.74
C LEU A 72 -0.78 4.16 -8.89
N ALA A 73 -1.39 3.77 -7.76
CA ALA A 73 -0.86 2.71 -6.91
C ALA A 73 -1.15 1.33 -7.52
N PRO A 74 -0.24 0.35 -7.39
CA PRO A 74 -0.55 -1.01 -7.82
C PRO A 74 -1.71 -1.55 -6.99
N THR A 75 -2.79 -1.92 -7.66
CA THR A 75 -3.87 -2.69 -7.07
C THR A 75 -3.36 -4.11 -6.79
N PHE A 76 -3.65 -4.62 -5.59
CA PHE A 76 -3.36 -6.01 -5.27
C PHE A 76 -4.68 -6.78 -5.20
N PRO A 77 -4.73 -8.00 -5.75
CA PRO A 77 -5.90 -8.85 -5.62
C PRO A 77 -6.21 -9.08 -4.13
N SER A 78 -7.45 -8.81 -3.75
CA SER A 78 -7.95 -8.99 -2.40
C SER A 78 -8.23 -10.47 -2.12
N TYR A 79 -7.91 -10.94 -0.91
CA TYR A 79 -8.26 -12.29 -0.49
C TYR A 79 -9.78 -12.43 -0.35
N HIS A 80 -10.35 -13.48 -0.96
CA HIS A 80 -11.77 -13.80 -0.85
C HIS A 80 -12.04 -15.09 -0.07
N ASN A 81 -11.36 -16.19 -0.45
CA ASN A 81 -11.61 -17.50 0.15
C ASN A 81 -10.39 -18.44 0.02
N LEU A 82 -10.32 -19.48 0.85
CA LEU A 82 -9.33 -20.54 0.78
C LEU A 82 -10.01 -21.90 0.95
N GLU A 83 -9.90 -22.75 -0.07
CA GLU A 83 -10.28 -24.16 0.00
C GLU A 83 -9.03 -25.02 0.17
N TRP A 84 -9.12 -26.10 0.94
CA TRP A 84 -8.01 -27.02 1.13
C TRP A 84 -8.44 -28.48 1.09
N ARG A 85 -7.52 -29.35 0.68
CA ARG A 85 -7.70 -30.80 0.70
C ARG A 85 -6.39 -31.47 1.11
N LEU A 86 -6.47 -32.44 2.01
CA LEU A 86 -5.36 -33.33 2.35
C LEU A 86 -5.60 -34.69 1.70
N ASP A 87 -4.70 -35.08 0.81
CA ASP A 87 -4.66 -36.39 0.18
C ASP A 87 -3.53 -37.22 0.81
N VAL A 88 -3.79 -38.49 1.13
CA VAL A 88 -2.75 -39.39 1.68
C VAL A 88 -2.68 -40.64 0.82
N GLN A 89 -1.55 -40.83 0.16
CA GLN A 89 -1.25 -42.11 -0.48
C GLN A 89 -0.69 -43.06 0.59
N LEU A 90 -1.33 -44.21 0.81
CA LEU A 90 -0.94 -45.24 1.80
C LEU A 90 -0.12 -46.39 1.21
N ALA A 91 -0.22 -46.61 -0.10
CA ALA A 91 0.54 -47.61 -0.84
C ALA A 91 0.57 -47.28 -2.33
N SER A 92 1.52 -47.87 -3.04
CA SER A 92 1.56 -47.94 -4.51
C SER A 92 1.75 -49.39 -4.95
N ARG A 93 1.53 -49.68 -6.24
CA ARG A 93 1.76 -51.03 -6.80
C ARG A 93 3.19 -51.52 -6.60
N SER A 94 4.16 -50.61 -6.63
CA SER A 94 5.58 -50.92 -6.48
C SER A 94 6.06 -50.85 -5.02
N LEU A 95 5.31 -50.21 -4.12
CA LEU A 95 5.69 -50.02 -2.71
C LEU A 95 4.47 -50.06 -1.80
N ARG A 96 4.31 -51.15 -1.04
CA ARG A 96 3.10 -51.42 -0.24
C ARG A 96 3.00 -50.66 1.08
N GLN A 97 4.08 -50.01 1.52
CA GLN A 97 4.14 -49.22 2.76
C GLN A 97 4.70 -47.84 2.43
N GLN A 98 3.85 -46.94 1.96
CA GLN A 98 4.26 -45.57 1.68
C GLN A 98 3.18 -44.63 2.20
N ILE A 99 3.51 -43.76 3.16
CA ILE A 99 2.63 -42.67 3.59
C ILE A 99 3.15 -41.40 2.92
N LYS A 100 2.46 -40.92 1.89
CA LYS A 100 2.79 -39.66 1.21
C LYS A 100 1.61 -38.70 1.33
N PRO A 101 1.64 -37.78 2.32
CA PRO A 101 0.64 -36.74 2.45
C PRO A 101 0.89 -35.62 1.43
N LEU A 102 -0.18 -35.11 0.82
CA LEU A 102 -0.19 -34.01 -0.12
C LEU A 102 -1.31 -33.06 0.27
N VAL A 103 -0.97 -31.79 0.51
CA VAL A 103 -1.95 -30.73 0.74
C VAL A 103 -2.13 -29.96 -0.56
N THR A 104 -3.38 -29.85 -1.00
CA THR A 104 -3.78 -28.94 -2.08
C THR A 104 -4.50 -27.75 -1.47
N LEU A 105 -4.08 -26.53 -1.80
CA LEU A 105 -4.70 -25.27 -1.40
C LEU A 105 -5.22 -24.56 -2.65
N LYS A 106 -6.40 -23.98 -2.57
CA LYS A 106 -6.98 -23.16 -3.64
C LYS A 106 -7.39 -21.81 -3.08
N LEU A 107 -6.62 -20.81 -3.45
CA LEU A 107 -6.76 -19.43 -3.01
C LEU A 107 -7.64 -18.67 -3.99
N HIS A 108 -8.76 -18.16 -3.51
CA HIS A 108 -9.65 -17.29 -4.27
C HIS A 108 -9.30 -15.83 -3.98
N LEU A 109 -9.09 -15.09 -5.06
CA LEU A 109 -8.65 -13.71 -5.08
C LEU A 109 -9.64 -12.87 -5.89
N SER A 110 -9.95 -11.66 -5.44
CA SER A 110 -10.81 -10.70 -6.15
C SER A 110 -10.04 -9.45 -6.56
N GLU A 111 -10.08 -9.14 -7.85
CA GLU A 111 -9.45 -7.96 -8.45
C GLU A 111 -10.50 -7.29 -9.34
N ASP A 112 -10.87 -6.04 -9.02
CA ASP A 112 -11.82 -5.23 -9.80
C ASP A 112 -13.16 -5.91 -10.17
N GLY A 113 -13.63 -6.82 -9.31
CA GLY A 113 -14.87 -7.57 -9.50
C GLY A 113 -14.70 -8.95 -10.14
N ASP A 114 -13.54 -9.23 -10.74
CA ASP A 114 -13.19 -10.54 -11.26
C ASP A 114 -12.63 -11.45 -10.15
N GLN A 115 -13.10 -12.70 -10.13
CA GLN A 115 -12.62 -13.72 -9.21
C GLN A 115 -11.61 -14.63 -9.90
N THR A 116 -10.38 -14.65 -9.39
CA THR A 116 -9.34 -15.57 -9.84
C THR A 116 -9.05 -16.61 -8.76
N ALA A 117 -8.70 -17.82 -9.17
CA ALA A 117 -8.32 -18.90 -8.26
C ALA A 117 -6.90 -19.37 -8.55
N ARG A 118 -6.06 -19.46 -7.51
CA ARG A 118 -4.69 -19.97 -7.58
C ARG A 118 -4.61 -21.28 -6.80
N VAL A 119 -4.19 -22.35 -7.48
CA VAL A 119 -4.02 -23.68 -6.88
C VAL A 119 -2.55 -23.92 -6.57
N LEU A 120 -2.29 -24.39 -5.35
CA LEU A 120 -0.97 -24.66 -4.80
C LEU A 120 -0.98 -26.08 -4.24
N GLN A 121 0.12 -26.80 -4.41
CA GLN A 121 0.30 -28.13 -3.82
C GLN A 121 1.58 -28.15 -3.00
N THR A 122 1.51 -28.73 -1.82
CA THR A 122 2.60 -28.71 -0.86
C THR A 122 2.54 -29.93 0.05
N ASP A 123 3.67 -30.31 0.64
CA ASP A 123 3.68 -31.30 1.72
C ASP A 123 3.40 -30.63 3.08
N PRO A 124 3.02 -31.39 4.11
CA PRO A 124 2.69 -30.81 5.43
C PRO A 124 3.85 -30.05 6.09
N SER A 125 5.10 -30.43 5.84
CA SER A 125 6.25 -29.74 6.44
C SER A 125 6.47 -28.37 5.81
N THR A 126 6.31 -28.28 4.49
CA THR A 126 6.34 -27.00 3.78
C THR A 126 5.15 -26.12 4.16
N LEU A 127 3.96 -26.69 4.37
CA LEU A 127 2.81 -25.92 4.88
C LEU A 127 3.08 -25.30 6.26
N LEU A 128 3.67 -26.06 7.18
CA LEU A 128 4.06 -25.54 8.50
C LEU A 128 5.10 -24.41 8.38
N HIS A 129 6.04 -24.55 7.44
CA HIS A 129 7.00 -23.48 7.16
C HIS A 129 6.29 -22.22 6.64
N LEU A 130 5.36 -22.35 5.68
CA LEU A 130 4.58 -21.23 5.16
C LEU A 130 3.79 -20.51 6.26
N ILE A 131 3.12 -21.25 7.15
CA ILE A 131 2.39 -20.66 8.29
C ILE A 131 3.33 -19.83 9.16
N ARG A 132 4.50 -20.37 9.53
CA ARG A 132 5.49 -19.64 10.34
C ARG A 132 5.99 -18.38 9.66
N GLN A 133 6.24 -18.43 8.35
CA GLN A 133 6.67 -17.25 7.60
C GLN A 133 5.57 -16.17 7.55
N LEU A 134 4.31 -16.58 7.36
CA LEU A 134 3.17 -15.66 7.39
C LEU A 134 2.96 -15.04 8.78
N GLU A 135 3.10 -15.83 9.86
CA GLU A 135 3.03 -15.34 11.24
C GLU A 135 4.17 -14.36 11.55
N GLN A 136 5.39 -14.65 11.08
CA GLN A 136 6.52 -13.74 11.23
C GLN A 136 6.28 -12.43 10.49
N ALA A 137 5.82 -12.48 9.24
CA ALA A 137 5.49 -11.29 8.45
C ALA A 137 4.38 -10.45 9.13
N LEU A 138 3.35 -11.11 9.69
CA LEU A 138 2.31 -10.44 10.49
C LEU A 138 2.89 -9.81 11.77
N GLY A 139 3.88 -10.45 12.40
CA GLY A 139 4.64 -9.91 13.52
C GLY A 139 5.44 -8.66 13.13
N GLU A 140 6.10 -8.69 11.98
CA GLU A 140 6.87 -7.56 11.44
C GLU A 140 5.97 -6.38 11.08
N MET A 141 4.74 -6.62 10.61
CA MET A 141 3.74 -5.57 10.42
C MET A 141 3.41 -4.81 11.72
N LYS A 142 3.53 -5.48 12.88
CA LYS A 142 3.34 -4.84 14.19
C LYS A 142 4.57 -4.03 14.62
N SER A 143 5.68 -4.03 13.89
CA SER A 143 6.81 -3.15 14.15
C SER A 143 6.41 -1.68 13.96
N ASN A 144 7.07 -0.78 14.69
CA ASN A 144 6.79 0.66 14.57
C ASN A 144 7.03 1.19 13.14
N HIS A 145 7.94 0.58 12.39
CA HIS A 145 8.25 0.94 11.01
C HIS A 145 7.11 0.55 10.06
N CYS A 146 6.64 -0.70 10.10
CA CYS A 146 5.54 -1.15 9.25
C CYS A 146 4.20 -0.51 9.63
N ARG A 147 3.94 -0.24 10.92
CA ARG A 147 2.74 0.53 11.33
C ARG A 147 2.72 1.94 10.73
N ARG A 148 3.88 2.61 10.62
CA ARG A 148 3.98 3.90 9.94
C ARG A 148 3.63 3.76 8.47
N ILE A 149 4.17 2.75 7.78
CA ILE A 149 3.89 2.49 6.36
C ILE A 149 2.41 2.18 6.13
N VAL A 150 1.81 1.26 6.90
CA VAL A 150 0.39 0.86 6.76
C VAL A 150 -0.57 2.01 7.07
N ARG A 151 -0.23 2.91 8.01
CA ARG A 151 -1.04 4.11 8.30
C ARG A 151 -1.09 5.08 7.13
N ASN A 152 -0.09 5.07 6.25
CA ASN A 152 -0.01 5.86 5.03
C ASN A 152 -0.59 5.14 3.80
N MET A 153 -1.06 3.89 3.95
CA MET A 153 -1.65 3.08 2.88
C MET A 153 -3.19 2.98 2.97
N LYS A 154 -3.83 3.73 3.87
CA LYS A 154 -5.30 3.83 4.01
C LYS A 154 -5.84 5.17 3.50
#